data_AF-B9DL73-F1
#
_entry.id   AF-B9DL73-F1
#
_cell.length_a   1.000
_cell.length_b   1.000
_cell.length_c   1.000
_cell.angle_alpha   90.00
_cell.angle_beta   90.00
_cell.angle_gamma   90.00
#
_symmetry.space_group_name_H-M   'P 1'
#
loop_
_entity.id
_entity.type
_entity.pdbx_description
1 polymer ?
#
loop_
_entity_poly.entity_id
_entity_poly.type
_entity_poly.pdbx_seq_one_letter_code
_entity_poly.pdbx_strand_id
1 'polypeptide(L)'
;MSASDNLQKAQRGAYLSLIVYIILSAAKFIVGYSYHSAAVRADALNNMTDILVSIAVIVGLKISIKPADKNHPYGHLKSENIATLLVSFIIMFVGVQVVIQNFPRIFSNDYHTPNPVTIVISFVSGIIMLAVFYYNFRLAKRTNSRSLHSSSLDNLSDSIVSLGTGVGLIFTQFGFPIVDIILATVLGLLIVYTGFSIFRESIFTLSDGFNERDLELYRQEVLEVPDVIDVKTIKGRYHGSSVFVDVTIVVKPDITLDEAHEICDRVETYMHEKGVSSVYVHPEPYHPEKAEKDLPK
;
A
#
# COMPACT_ATOMS: atom_id res chain seq x y z
N MET A 1 -27.41 -5.32 3.47
CA MET A 1 -26.72 -4.22 4.18
C MET A 1 -26.48 -3.11 3.16
N SER A 2 -26.81 -1.86 3.49
CA SER A 2 -26.54 -0.74 2.56
C SER A 2 -25.03 -0.60 2.32
N ALA A 3 -24.61 -0.19 1.13
CA ALA A 3 -23.21 0.06 0.81
C ALA A 3 -22.57 1.07 1.78
N SER A 4 -23.35 2.05 2.26
CA SER A 4 -22.95 3.02 3.28
C SER A 4 -22.65 2.38 4.64
N ASP A 5 -23.45 1.40 5.07
CA ASP A 5 -23.26 0.70 6.34
C ASP A 5 -22.01 -0.18 6.33
N ASN A 6 -21.71 -0.79 5.18
CA ASN A 6 -20.50 -1.59 4.99
C ASN A 6 -19.25 -0.71 5.07
N LEU A 7 -19.28 0.47 4.46
CA LEU A 7 -18.21 1.47 4.52
C LEU A 7 -17.96 1.95 5.95
N GLN A 8 -19.00 2.34 6.68
CA GLN A 8 -18.86 2.78 8.08
C GLN A 8 -18.30 1.68 8.98
N LYS A 9 -18.76 0.43 8.79
CA LYS A 9 -18.22 -0.72 9.53
C LYS A 9 -16.76 -0.96 9.19
N ALA A 10 -16.38 -0.89 7.91
CA ALA A 10 -15.00 -1.07 7.50
C ALA A 10 -14.06 0.00 8.10
N GLN A 11 -14.51 1.26 8.12
CA GLN A 11 -13.79 2.37 8.76
C GLN A 11 -13.58 2.13 10.26
N ARG A 12 -14.58 1.61 10.98
CA ARG A 12 -14.42 1.28 12.42
C ARG A 12 -13.31 0.26 12.66
N GLY A 13 -13.15 -0.74 11.78
CA GLY A 13 -12.06 -1.71 11.85
C GLY A 13 -10.68 -1.06 11.66
N ALA A 14 -10.56 -0.17 10.68
CA ALA A 14 -9.33 0.59 10.45
C ALA A 14 -8.97 1.51 11.63
N TYR A 15 -9.96 2.21 12.21
CA TYR A 15 -9.75 3.03 13.42
C TYR A 15 -9.34 2.18 14.63
N LEU A 16 -9.91 0.98 14.79
CA LEU A 16 -9.51 0.06 15.85
C LEU A 16 -8.03 -0.31 15.71
N SER A 17 -7.56 -0.68 14.52
CA SER A 17 -6.13 -0.96 14.29
C SER A 17 -5.27 0.24 14.63
N LEU A 18 -5.62 1.43 14.15
CA LEU A 18 -4.84 2.64 14.39
C LEU A 18 -4.70 2.96 15.89
N ILE A 19 -5.79 2.87 16.65
CA ILE A 19 -5.77 3.10 18.10
C ILE A 19 -4.90 2.05 18.80
N VAL A 20 -5.03 0.78 18.42
CA VAL A 20 -4.23 -0.31 18.98
C VAL A 20 -2.74 -0.12 18.66
N TYR A 21 -2.40 0.27 17.43
CA TYR A 21 -1.02 0.60 17.06
C TYR A 21 -0.44 1.71 17.92
N ILE A 22 -1.17 2.82 18.13
CA ILE A 22 -0.73 3.93 18.96
C ILE A 22 -0.43 3.47 20.39
N ILE A 23 -1.35 2.70 20.99
CA ILE A 23 -1.20 2.22 22.37
C ILE A 23 -0.02 1.24 22.48
N LEU A 24 0.06 0.25 21.59
CA LEU A 24 1.11 -0.76 21.63
C LEU A 24 2.48 -0.18 21.32
N SER A 25 2.59 0.69 20.32
CA SER A 25 3.83 1.37 19.97
C SER A 25 4.34 2.21 21.15
N ALA A 26 3.48 2.99 21.81
CA ALA A 26 3.87 3.77 22.98
C ALA A 26 4.31 2.88 24.14
N ALA A 27 3.54 1.84 24.46
CA ALA A 27 3.86 0.91 25.54
C ALA A 27 5.19 0.17 25.30
N LYS A 28 5.39 -0.40 24.10
CA LYS A 28 6.64 -1.06 23.71
C LYS A 28 7.82 -0.09 23.75
N PHE A 29 7.66 1.13 23.25
CA PHE A 29 8.75 2.12 23.25
C PHE A 29 9.19 2.46 24.67
N ILE A 30 8.24 2.73 25.58
CA ILE A 30 8.52 3.03 27.00
C ILE A 30 9.22 1.84 27.68
N VAL A 31 8.72 0.62 27.46
CA VAL A 31 9.30 -0.60 28.06
C VAL A 31 10.69 -0.89 27.48
N GLY A 32 10.85 -0.86 26.15
CA GLY A 32 12.11 -1.11 25.47
C GLY A 32 13.18 -0.06 25.81
N TYR A 33 12.78 1.20 26.05
CA TYR A 33 13.69 2.23 26.52
C TYR A 33 14.09 2.02 27.99
N SER A 34 13.10 1.88 28.89
CA SER A 34 13.32 1.74 30.34
C SER A 34 14.12 0.48 30.71
N TYR A 35 13.95 -0.61 29.96
CA TYR A 35 14.60 -1.89 30.22
C TYR A 35 15.70 -2.23 29.19
N HIS A 36 16.15 -1.23 28.45
CA HIS A 36 17.27 -1.30 27.51
C HIS A 36 17.19 -2.34 26.37
N SER A 37 16.04 -3.00 26.12
CA SER A 37 15.89 -3.89 24.95
C SER A 37 15.87 -3.12 23.63
N ALA A 38 16.86 -3.41 22.78
CA ALA A 38 16.92 -2.89 21.43
C ALA A 38 15.83 -3.50 20.54
N ALA A 39 15.54 -4.80 20.69
CA ALA A 39 14.54 -5.48 19.86
C ALA A 39 13.14 -4.92 20.09
N VAL A 40 12.72 -4.74 21.35
CA VAL A 40 11.41 -4.14 21.66
C VAL A 40 11.31 -2.70 21.18
N ARG A 41 12.41 -1.92 21.24
CA ARG A 41 12.42 -0.56 20.67
C ARG A 41 12.26 -0.58 19.15
N ALA A 42 12.96 -1.48 18.45
CA ALA A 42 12.83 -1.62 17.00
C ALA A 42 11.43 -2.08 16.59
N ASP A 43 10.84 -3.03 17.31
CA ASP A 43 9.45 -3.47 17.14
C ASP A 43 8.44 -2.34 17.39
N ALA A 44 8.67 -1.51 18.42
CA ALA A 44 7.87 -0.30 18.64
C ALA A 44 7.96 0.68 17.46
N LEU A 45 9.18 0.93 16.96
CA LEU A 45 9.40 1.82 15.82
C LEU A 45 8.76 1.26 14.55
N ASN A 46 8.77 -0.06 14.34
CA ASN A 46 8.06 -0.71 13.24
C ASN A 46 6.56 -0.38 13.28
N ASN A 47 5.91 -0.62 14.42
CA ASN A 47 4.48 -0.25 14.59
C ASN A 47 4.22 1.25 14.47
N MET A 48 5.19 2.10 14.85
CA MET A 48 5.08 3.54 14.64
C MET A 48 5.07 3.91 13.15
N THR A 49 5.78 3.14 12.31
CA THR A 49 5.81 3.38 10.86
C THR A 49 4.43 3.14 10.23
N ASP A 50 3.67 2.15 10.68
CA ASP A 50 2.30 1.89 10.22
C ASP A 50 1.34 3.04 10.58
N ILE A 51 1.53 3.65 11.75
CA ILE A 51 0.79 4.85 12.16
C ILE A 51 1.12 6.01 11.22
N LEU A 52 2.41 6.22 10.90
CA LEU A 52 2.83 7.29 10.00
C LEU A 52 2.26 7.10 8.59
N VAL A 53 2.29 5.88 8.05
CA VAL A 53 1.67 5.55 6.75
C VAL A 53 0.17 5.86 6.80
N SER A 54 -0.53 5.41 7.85
CA SER A 54 -1.96 5.66 8.01
C SER A 54 -2.29 7.16 8.04
N ILE A 55 -1.49 7.96 8.76
CA ILE A 55 -1.64 9.42 8.78
C ILE A 55 -1.36 10.02 7.41
N ALA A 56 -0.32 9.56 6.71
CA ALA A 56 0.03 10.02 5.36
C ALA A 56 -1.14 9.83 4.40
N VAL A 57 -1.74 8.62 4.41
CA VAL A 57 -2.89 8.28 3.59
C VAL A 57 -4.09 9.17 3.94
N ILE A 58 -4.41 9.35 5.22
CA ILE A 58 -5.54 10.20 5.64
C ILE A 58 -5.36 11.66 5.18
N VAL A 59 -4.17 12.22 5.38
CA VAL A 59 -3.86 13.60 4.96
C VAL A 59 -3.87 13.71 3.43
N GLY A 60 -3.23 12.76 2.75
CA GLY A 60 -3.16 12.67 1.30
C GLY A 60 -4.54 12.56 0.65
N LEU A 61 -5.41 11.70 1.17
CA LEU A 61 -6.80 11.58 0.72
C LEU A 61 -7.60 12.86 0.94
N LYS A 62 -7.45 13.50 2.11
CA LYS A 62 -8.15 14.76 2.41
C LYS A 62 -7.78 15.87 1.42
N ILE A 63 -6.53 15.91 0.96
CA ILE A 63 -6.09 16.84 -0.08
C ILE A 63 -6.59 16.38 -1.46
N SER A 64 -6.58 15.08 -1.73
CA SER A 64 -6.95 14.49 -3.02
C SER A 64 -8.41 14.68 -3.40
N ILE A 65 -9.32 14.78 -2.42
CA ILE A 65 -10.75 15.05 -2.64
C ILE A 65 -11.00 16.48 -3.15
N LYS A 66 -10.01 17.37 -3.07
CA LYS A 66 -10.15 18.74 -3.59
C LYS A 66 -10.39 18.69 -5.11
N PRO A 67 -11.46 19.33 -5.62
CA PRO A 67 -11.78 19.32 -7.05
C PRO A 67 -10.70 20.03 -7.87
N ALA A 68 -10.74 19.80 -9.19
CA ALA A 68 -9.87 20.47 -10.14
C ALA A 68 -9.90 22.00 -9.96
N ASP A 69 -8.71 22.61 -10.02
CA ASP A 69 -8.53 24.06 -9.96
C ASP A 69 -7.71 24.55 -11.17
N LYS A 70 -7.57 25.86 -11.32
CA LYS A 70 -6.89 26.46 -12.49
C LYS A 70 -5.46 25.96 -12.69
N ASN A 71 -4.78 25.57 -11.61
CA ASN A 71 -3.39 25.11 -11.65
C ASN A 71 -3.31 23.56 -11.64
N HIS A 72 -4.43 22.88 -11.38
CA HIS A 72 -4.54 21.42 -11.39
C HIS A 72 -5.81 20.99 -12.14
N PRO A 73 -5.81 21.03 -13.49
CA PRO A 73 -6.98 20.69 -14.31
C PRO A 73 -7.48 19.25 -14.12
N TYR A 74 -6.58 18.34 -13.76
CA TYR A 74 -6.90 16.93 -13.45
C TYR A 74 -7.22 16.69 -11.96
N GLY A 75 -7.26 17.74 -11.14
CA GLY A 75 -7.49 17.63 -9.70
C GLY A 75 -6.24 17.25 -8.90
N HIS A 76 -6.47 16.90 -7.63
CA HIS A 76 -5.43 16.72 -6.62
C HIS A 76 -5.13 15.26 -6.28
N LEU A 77 -5.62 14.31 -7.08
CA LEU A 77 -5.57 12.86 -6.79
C LEU A 77 -4.16 12.31 -6.54
N LYS A 78 -3.12 12.89 -7.14
CA LYS A 78 -1.72 12.49 -6.90
C LYS A 78 -1.19 12.89 -5.52
N SER A 79 -1.90 13.74 -4.77
CA SER A 79 -1.48 14.21 -3.44
C SER A 79 -1.35 13.09 -2.42
N GLU A 80 -2.16 12.03 -2.55
CA GLU A 80 -2.04 10.80 -1.76
C GLU A 80 -0.65 10.18 -1.92
N ASN A 81 -0.22 9.94 -3.17
CA ASN A 81 1.08 9.34 -3.47
C ASN A 81 2.23 10.22 -3.02
N ILE A 82 2.10 11.55 -3.13
CA ILE A 82 3.12 12.51 -2.65
C ILE A 82 3.26 12.44 -1.13
N ALA A 83 2.16 12.39 -0.38
CA ALA A 83 2.19 12.27 1.07
C ALA A 83 2.85 10.95 1.51
N THR A 84 2.47 9.84 0.88
CA THR A 84 3.05 8.52 1.14
C THR A 84 4.54 8.46 0.78
N LEU A 85 4.95 9.08 -0.33
CA LEU A 85 6.35 9.22 -0.72
C LEU A 85 7.17 9.97 0.35
N LEU A 86 6.67 11.11 0.84
CA LEU A 86 7.37 11.89 1.87
C LEU A 86 7.56 11.09 3.16
N VAL A 87 6.53 10.35 3.59
CA VAL A 87 6.61 9.51 4.79
C VAL A 87 7.54 8.31 4.59
N SER A 88 7.63 7.75 3.39
CA SER A 88 8.57 6.66 3.10
C SER A 88 10.03 7.02 3.42
N PHE A 89 10.44 8.28 3.19
CA PHE A 89 11.77 8.77 3.56
C PHE A 89 11.98 8.81 5.08
N ILE A 90 10.95 9.21 5.84
CA ILE A 90 11.01 9.22 7.32
C ILE A 90 11.15 7.79 7.84
N ILE A 91 10.39 6.84 7.28
CA ILE A 91 10.44 5.42 7.64
C ILE A 91 11.83 4.84 7.35
N MET A 92 12.36 5.07 6.15
CA MET A 92 13.71 4.63 5.80
C MET A 92 14.77 5.23 6.72
N PHE A 93 14.66 6.53 7.04
CA PHE A 93 15.58 7.18 7.97
C PHE A 93 15.55 6.54 9.36
N VAL A 94 14.35 6.29 9.91
CA VAL A 94 14.18 5.59 11.19
C VAL A 94 14.78 4.18 11.14
N GLY A 95 14.51 3.41 10.08
CA GLY A 95 15.07 2.07 9.91
C GLY A 95 16.59 2.07 9.83
N VAL A 96 17.18 2.98 9.05
CA VAL A 96 18.64 3.15 8.94
C VAL A 96 19.24 3.52 10.29
N GLN A 97 18.59 4.41 11.05
CA GLN A 97 19.02 4.77 12.39
C GLN A 97 19.04 3.56 13.33
N VAL A 98 18.01 2.71 13.30
CA VAL A 98 17.96 1.46 14.08
C VAL A 98 19.12 0.54 13.70
N VAL A 99 19.41 0.38 12.41
CA VAL A 99 20.51 -0.46 11.94
C VAL A 99 21.88 0.10 12.37
N ILE A 100 22.14 1.39 12.15
CA ILE A 100 23.41 2.03 12.52
C ILE A 100 23.66 1.96 14.04
N GLN A 101 22.62 2.06 14.86
CA GLN A 101 22.75 1.97 16.31
C GLN A 101 23.02 0.56 16.83
N ASN A 102 22.51 -0.47 16.16
CA ASN A 102 22.55 -1.85 16.67
C ASN A 102 23.58 -2.74 15.97
N PHE A 103 23.79 -2.59 14.65
CA PHE A 103 24.69 -3.44 13.88
C PHE A 103 26.13 -3.44 14.41
N PRO A 104 26.76 -2.29 14.73
CA PRO A 104 28.12 -2.30 15.28
C PRO A 104 28.20 -2.98 16.66
N ARG A 105 27.12 -2.96 17.44
CA ARG A 105 27.06 -3.55 18.78
C ARG A 105 27.12 -5.08 18.75
N ILE A 106 26.84 -5.69 17.60
CA ILE A 106 27.05 -7.13 17.39
C ILE A 106 28.52 -7.50 17.60
N PHE A 107 29.47 -6.60 17.35
CA PHE A 107 30.90 -6.87 17.46
C PHE A 107 31.55 -6.31 18.73
N SER A 108 30.84 -5.48 19.52
CA SER A 108 31.43 -4.76 20.66
C SER A 108 31.46 -5.56 21.96
N ASN A 109 30.92 -6.79 21.98
CA ASN A 109 30.83 -7.68 23.16
C ASN A 109 30.16 -7.06 24.41
N ASP A 110 29.53 -5.89 24.27
CA ASP A 110 28.86 -5.14 25.33
C ASP A 110 27.34 -5.30 25.20
N TYR A 111 26.85 -6.41 25.75
CA TYR A 111 25.46 -6.80 25.71
C TYR A 111 24.83 -6.66 27.10
N HIS A 112 23.66 -6.04 27.16
CA HIS A 112 22.84 -6.04 28.37
C HIS A 112 21.70 -7.03 28.19
N THR A 113 21.54 -7.92 29.17
CA THR A 113 20.38 -8.81 29.23
C THR A 113 19.14 -7.97 29.52
N PRO A 114 18.16 -7.89 28.60
CA PRO A 114 16.96 -7.12 28.87
C PRO A 114 16.14 -7.74 30.00
N ASN A 115 15.38 -6.91 30.71
CA ASN A 115 14.49 -7.39 31.77
C ASN A 115 13.38 -8.29 31.18
N PRO A 116 12.97 -9.39 31.86
CA PRO A 116 11.88 -10.27 31.41
C PRO A 116 10.55 -9.57 31.08
N VAL A 117 10.30 -8.37 31.63
CA VAL A 117 9.14 -7.53 31.26
C VAL A 117 9.09 -7.25 29.75
N THR A 118 10.25 -7.18 29.08
CA THR A 118 10.36 -7.00 27.62
C THR A 118 9.78 -8.19 26.84
N ILE A 119 9.92 -9.41 27.35
CA ILE A 119 9.32 -10.62 26.76
C ILE A 119 7.81 -10.57 26.89
N VAL A 120 7.32 -10.21 28.08
CA VAL A 120 5.87 -10.13 28.37
C VAL A 120 5.20 -9.12 27.45
N ILE A 121 5.76 -7.92 27.28
CA ILE A 121 5.15 -6.90 26.41
C ILE A 121 5.14 -7.34 24.94
N SER A 122 6.18 -8.03 24.45
CA SER A 122 6.24 -8.55 23.08
C SER A 122 5.18 -9.63 22.82
N PHE A 123 4.97 -10.56 23.77
CA PHE A 123 3.91 -11.56 23.64
C PHE A 123 2.51 -10.94 23.74
N VAL A 124 2.29 -10.07 24.73
CA VAL A 124 0.99 -9.41 24.93
C VAL A 124 0.61 -8.59 23.70
N SER A 125 1.53 -7.80 23.17
CA SER A 125 1.30 -7.02 21.95
C SER A 125 1.05 -7.90 20.73
N GLY A 126 1.82 -8.98 20.55
CA GLY A 126 1.61 -9.94 19.48
C GLY A 126 0.24 -10.62 19.53
N ILE A 127 -0.22 -11.01 20.72
CA ILE A 127 -1.56 -11.60 20.94
C ILE A 127 -2.66 -10.57 20.67
N ILE A 128 -2.50 -9.33 21.15
CA ILE A 128 -3.47 -8.25 20.90
C ILE A 128 -3.58 -8.01 19.39
N MET A 129 -2.46 -7.92 18.69
CA MET A 129 -2.47 -7.69 17.24
C MET A 129 -3.08 -8.87 16.48
N LEU A 130 -2.83 -10.11 16.94
CA LEU A 130 -3.48 -11.29 16.39
C LEU A 130 -5.01 -11.24 16.56
N ALA A 131 -5.48 -10.78 17.72
CA ALA A 131 -6.92 -10.61 17.97
C ALA A 131 -7.52 -9.53 17.06
N VAL A 132 -6.82 -8.41 16.86
CA VAL A 132 -7.23 -7.35 15.91
C VAL A 132 -7.26 -7.89 14.48
N PHE A 133 -6.26 -8.67 14.06
CA PHE A 133 -6.26 -9.36 12.77
C PHE A 133 -7.53 -10.20 12.59
N TYR A 134 -7.84 -11.10 13.52
CA TYR A 134 -9.02 -11.95 13.39
C TYR A 134 -10.33 -11.16 13.33
N TYR A 135 -10.43 -10.08 14.10
CA TYR A 135 -11.57 -9.18 14.07
C TYR A 135 -11.71 -8.50 12.69
N ASN A 136 -10.65 -7.85 12.22
CA ASN A 136 -10.65 -7.11 10.96
C ASN A 136 -10.77 -8.01 9.74
N PHE A 137 -10.15 -9.19 9.75
CA PHE A 137 -10.27 -10.16 8.66
C PHE A 137 -11.72 -10.65 8.50
N ARG A 138 -12.39 -10.96 9.62
CA ARG A 138 -13.82 -11.31 9.61
C ARG A 138 -14.68 -10.15 9.13
N LEU A 139 -14.35 -8.93 9.56
CA LEU A 139 -15.09 -7.74 9.17
C LEU A 139 -14.90 -7.41 7.68
N ALA A 140 -13.69 -7.51 7.16
CA ALA A 140 -13.35 -7.31 5.75
C ALA A 140 -14.10 -8.27 4.84
N LYS A 141 -14.19 -9.56 5.21
CA LYS A 141 -15.00 -10.55 4.48
C LYS A 141 -16.49 -10.24 4.51
N ARG A 142 -17.01 -9.71 5.63
CA ARG A 142 -18.43 -9.32 5.74
C ARG A 142 -18.77 -8.05 4.98
N THR A 143 -17.83 -7.13 4.85
CA THR A 143 -18.02 -5.85 4.15
C THR A 143 -17.52 -5.85 2.70
N ASN A 144 -16.90 -6.94 2.24
CA ASN A 144 -16.19 -7.03 0.95
C ASN A 144 -15.18 -5.89 0.74
N SER A 145 -14.57 -5.40 1.81
CA SER A 145 -13.61 -4.29 1.75
C SER A 145 -12.20 -4.82 1.50
N ARG A 146 -11.67 -4.57 0.30
CA ARG A 146 -10.28 -4.88 -0.07
C ARG A 146 -9.27 -4.12 0.80
N SER A 147 -9.54 -2.85 1.07
CA SER A 147 -8.69 -2.01 1.93
C SER A 147 -8.59 -2.57 3.35
N LEU A 148 -9.73 -2.89 4.00
CA LEU A 148 -9.69 -3.48 5.35
C LEU A 148 -9.04 -4.86 5.36
N HIS A 149 -9.19 -5.64 4.29
CA HIS A 149 -8.51 -6.92 4.16
C HIS A 149 -6.99 -6.73 4.15
N SER A 150 -6.48 -5.78 3.37
CA SER A 150 -5.05 -5.43 3.36
C SER A 150 -4.58 -5.03 4.76
N SER A 151 -5.28 -4.11 5.41
CA SER A 151 -4.94 -3.67 6.78
C SER A 151 -4.95 -4.81 7.80
N SER A 152 -5.79 -5.83 7.62
CA SER A 152 -5.77 -7.01 8.47
C SER A 152 -4.49 -7.84 8.29
N LEU A 153 -3.99 -7.96 7.06
CA LEU A 153 -2.74 -8.67 6.79
C LEU A 153 -1.53 -7.94 7.40
N ASP A 154 -1.55 -6.61 7.41
CA ASP A 154 -0.54 -5.81 8.11
C ASP A 154 -0.57 -6.12 9.62
N ASN A 155 -1.76 -6.18 10.22
CA ASN A 155 -1.92 -6.58 11.63
C ASN A 155 -1.35 -8.00 11.87
N LEU A 156 -1.54 -8.93 10.94
CA LEU A 156 -0.96 -10.27 11.06
C LEU A 156 0.59 -10.22 11.01
N SER A 157 1.15 -9.46 10.08
CA SER A 157 2.61 -9.28 9.96
C SER A 157 3.21 -8.76 11.27
N ASP A 158 2.62 -7.72 11.85
CA ASP A 158 3.07 -7.14 13.12
C ASP A 158 2.89 -8.06 14.31
N SER A 159 1.82 -8.87 14.30
CA SER A 159 1.64 -9.92 15.31
C SER A 159 2.80 -10.91 15.26
N ILE A 160 3.16 -11.39 14.06
CA ILE A 160 4.27 -12.33 13.87
C ILE A 160 5.59 -11.70 14.30
N VAL A 161 5.85 -10.45 13.94
CA VAL A 161 7.05 -9.69 14.35
C VAL A 161 7.14 -9.58 15.88
N SER A 162 6.04 -9.20 16.54
CA SER A 162 5.98 -9.04 17.99
C SER A 162 6.17 -10.37 18.73
N LEU A 163 5.48 -11.43 18.27
CA LEU A 163 5.62 -12.78 18.83
C LEU A 163 7.03 -13.33 18.61
N GLY A 164 7.58 -13.16 17.40
CA GLY A 164 8.95 -13.55 17.07
C GLY A 164 9.99 -12.83 17.92
N THR A 165 9.77 -11.54 18.19
CA THR A 165 10.59 -10.75 19.12
C THR A 165 10.51 -11.33 20.54
N GLY A 166 9.32 -11.65 21.03
CA GLY A 166 9.14 -12.29 22.34
C GLY A 166 9.85 -13.64 22.45
N VAL A 167 9.71 -14.49 21.41
CA VAL A 167 10.40 -15.79 21.33
C VAL A 167 11.92 -15.61 21.33
N GLY A 168 12.46 -14.70 20.53
CA GLY A 168 13.90 -14.47 20.49
C GLY A 168 14.44 -13.86 21.79
N LEU A 169 13.67 -13.00 22.46
CA LEU A 169 14.05 -12.45 23.77
C LEU A 169 14.09 -13.50 24.88
N ILE A 170 13.37 -14.62 24.78
CA ILE A 170 13.54 -15.74 25.72
C ILE A 170 14.99 -16.24 25.75
N PHE A 171 15.66 -16.32 24.59
CA PHE A 171 17.06 -16.77 24.52
C PHE A 171 18.03 -15.83 25.23
N THR A 172 17.69 -14.54 25.38
CA THR A 172 18.51 -13.60 26.14
C THR A 172 18.60 -14.01 27.63
N GLN A 173 17.54 -14.61 28.16
CA GLN A 173 17.49 -15.10 29.55
C GLN A 173 18.29 -16.40 29.73
N PHE A 174 18.55 -17.13 28.65
CA PHE A 174 19.37 -18.35 28.64
C PHE A 174 20.86 -18.08 28.38
N GLY A 175 21.31 -16.83 28.53
CA GLY A 175 22.72 -16.46 28.40
C GLY A 175 23.14 -16.00 27.00
N PHE A 176 22.19 -15.72 26.09
CA PHE A 176 22.47 -15.18 24.75
C PHE A 176 21.96 -13.74 24.60
N PRO A 177 22.50 -12.75 25.33
CA PRO A 177 22.02 -11.36 25.27
C PRO A 177 22.25 -10.70 23.91
N ILE A 178 23.18 -11.24 23.09
CA ILE A 178 23.41 -10.82 21.70
C ILE A 178 22.15 -10.93 20.82
N VAL A 179 21.21 -11.82 21.16
CA VAL A 179 19.99 -12.05 20.38
C VAL A 179 19.11 -10.79 20.33
N ASP A 180 19.07 -9.98 21.39
CA ASP A 180 18.34 -8.70 21.40
C ASP A 180 18.86 -7.74 20.32
N ILE A 181 20.18 -7.64 20.17
CA ILE A 181 20.81 -6.74 19.19
C ILE A 181 20.64 -7.28 17.76
N ILE A 182 20.75 -8.60 17.58
CA ILE A 182 20.52 -9.24 16.27
C ILE A 182 19.08 -9.00 15.82
N LEU A 183 18.10 -9.25 16.70
CA LEU A 183 16.69 -8.99 16.42
C LEU A 183 16.46 -7.51 16.09
N ALA A 184 16.98 -6.59 16.89
CA ALA A 184 16.85 -5.16 16.63
C ALA A 184 17.41 -4.76 15.25
N THR A 185 18.53 -5.35 14.86
CA THR A 185 19.16 -5.12 13.56
C THR A 185 18.30 -5.66 12.41
N VAL A 186 17.78 -6.89 12.55
CA VAL A 186 16.88 -7.50 11.57
C VAL A 186 15.60 -6.68 11.41
N LEU A 187 15.00 -6.24 12.52
CA LEU A 187 13.83 -5.36 12.51
C LEU A 187 14.13 -4.00 11.89
N GLY A 188 15.30 -3.42 12.16
CA GLY A 188 15.77 -2.22 11.47
C GLY A 188 15.84 -2.40 9.96
N LEU A 189 16.41 -3.52 9.48
CA LEU A 189 16.45 -3.85 8.05
C LEU A 189 15.05 -4.05 7.47
N LEU A 190 14.14 -4.67 8.22
CA LEU A 190 12.73 -4.81 7.82
C LEU A 190 12.07 -3.44 7.64
N ILE A 191 12.26 -2.51 8.57
CA ILE A 191 11.73 -1.14 8.47
C ILE A 191 12.29 -0.43 7.22
N VAL A 192 13.61 -0.55 6.96
CA VAL A 192 14.22 0.01 5.74
C VAL A 192 13.59 -0.59 4.49
N TYR A 193 13.41 -1.91 4.45
CA TYR A 193 12.79 -2.60 3.33
C TYR A 193 11.35 -2.12 3.10
N THR A 194 10.54 -2.02 4.16
CA THR A 194 9.17 -1.51 4.08
C THR A 194 9.15 -0.07 3.55
N GLY A 195 9.99 0.82 4.10
CA GLY A 195 10.11 2.19 3.62
C GLY A 195 10.53 2.27 2.14
N PHE A 196 11.49 1.46 1.73
CA PHE A 196 11.94 1.40 0.32
C PHE A 196 10.86 0.84 -0.62
N SER A 197 10.09 -0.16 -0.17
CA SER A 197 8.96 -0.70 -0.94
C SER A 197 7.91 0.38 -1.21
N ILE A 198 7.53 1.13 -0.16
CA ILE A 198 6.57 2.24 -0.26
C ILE A 198 7.11 3.35 -1.17
N PHE A 199 8.41 3.67 -1.05
CA PHE A 199 9.08 4.62 -1.92
C PHE A 199 8.99 4.20 -3.40
N ARG A 200 9.36 2.94 -3.70
CA ARG A 200 9.35 2.40 -5.06
C ARG A 200 7.94 2.42 -5.66
N GLU A 201 6.94 1.99 -4.90
CA GLU A 201 5.54 2.02 -5.33
C GLU A 201 5.05 3.44 -5.60
N SER A 202 5.36 4.38 -4.70
CA SER A 202 4.97 5.78 -4.86
C SER A 202 5.62 6.41 -6.10
N ILE A 203 6.90 6.15 -6.36
CA ILE A 203 7.60 6.63 -7.56
C ILE A 203 7.03 5.98 -8.82
N PHE A 204 6.80 4.66 -8.81
CA PHE A 204 6.19 3.96 -9.94
C PHE A 204 4.87 4.61 -10.35
N THR A 205 3.97 4.81 -9.38
CA THR A 205 2.66 5.45 -9.57
C THR A 205 2.78 6.92 -10.00
N LEU A 206 3.72 7.69 -9.43
CA LEU A 206 3.94 9.09 -9.82
C LEU A 206 4.52 9.24 -11.23
N SER A 207 5.32 8.26 -11.67
CA SER A 207 5.87 8.17 -13.03
C SER A 207 4.89 7.68 -14.09
N ASP A 208 3.60 7.58 -13.75
CA ASP A 208 2.53 7.01 -14.59
C ASP A 208 2.77 5.54 -14.96
N GLY A 209 3.49 4.80 -14.10
CA GLY A 209 3.63 3.35 -14.20
C GLY A 209 2.30 2.64 -13.98
N PHE A 210 2.09 1.55 -14.72
CA PHE A 210 0.85 0.78 -14.67
C PHE A 210 1.13 -0.72 -14.75
N ASN A 211 0.29 -1.53 -14.11
CA ASN A 211 0.45 -2.99 -14.12
C ASN A 211 0.08 -3.55 -15.51
N GLU A 212 1.01 -4.25 -16.16
CA GLU A 212 0.81 -4.84 -17.48
C GLU A 212 -0.34 -5.86 -17.51
N ARG A 213 -0.54 -6.63 -16.43
CA ARG A 213 -1.63 -7.62 -16.36
C ARG A 213 -3.00 -6.94 -16.32
N ASP A 214 -3.12 -5.87 -15.53
CA ASP A 214 -4.35 -5.08 -15.47
C ASP A 214 -4.62 -4.40 -16.82
N LEU A 215 -3.57 -3.91 -17.47
CA LEU A 215 -3.67 -3.29 -18.80
C LEU A 215 -4.17 -4.27 -19.86
N GLU A 216 -3.66 -5.50 -19.85
CA GLU A 216 -4.08 -6.55 -20.78
C GLU A 216 -5.53 -6.99 -20.51
N LEU A 217 -5.94 -7.06 -19.24
CA LEU A 217 -7.35 -7.28 -18.90
C LEU A 217 -8.24 -6.18 -19.49
N TYR A 218 -7.87 -4.90 -19.30
CA TYR A 218 -8.61 -3.79 -19.89
C TYR A 218 -8.62 -3.82 -21.42
N ARG A 219 -7.54 -4.26 -22.06
CA ARG A 219 -7.50 -4.46 -23.52
C ARG A 219 -8.55 -5.47 -23.97
N GLN A 220 -8.65 -6.60 -23.27
CA GLN A 220 -9.64 -7.63 -23.56
C GLN A 220 -11.06 -7.12 -23.34
N GLU A 221 -11.30 -6.39 -22.27
CA GLU A 221 -12.59 -5.75 -21.97
C GLU A 221 -13.02 -4.77 -23.09
N VAL A 222 -12.10 -3.96 -23.61
CA VAL A 222 -12.42 -3.05 -24.74
C VAL A 222 -12.75 -3.84 -26.02
N LEU A 223 -12.09 -4.97 -26.27
CA LEU A 223 -12.37 -5.83 -27.43
C LEU A 223 -13.73 -6.53 -27.35
N GLU A 224 -14.34 -6.64 -26.16
CA GLU A 224 -15.70 -7.18 -26.01
C GLU A 224 -16.79 -6.19 -26.44
N VAL A 225 -16.44 -4.90 -26.61
CA VAL A 225 -17.41 -3.86 -26.99
C VAL A 225 -17.79 -3.99 -28.48
N PRO A 226 -19.09 -4.00 -28.82
CA PRO A 226 -19.53 -4.11 -30.21
C PRO A 226 -18.98 -3.00 -31.11
N ASP A 227 -18.62 -3.39 -32.34
CA ASP A 227 -18.05 -2.55 -33.41
C ASP A 227 -16.60 -2.09 -33.19
N VAL A 228 -15.96 -2.49 -32.10
CA VAL A 228 -14.50 -2.43 -31.94
C VAL A 228 -13.88 -3.60 -32.72
N ILE A 229 -13.06 -3.29 -33.73
CA ILE A 229 -12.38 -4.30 -34.56
C ILE A 229 -11.09 -4.76 -33.88
N ASP A 230 -10.33 -3.81 -33.34
CA ASP A 230 -9.05 -4.06 -32.66
C ASP A 230 -8.73 -2.92 -31.69
N VAL A 231 -7.79 -3.14 -30.78
CA VAL A 231 -7.22 -2.14 -29.88
C VAL A 231 -5.78 -1.89 -30.29
N LYS A 232 -5.49 -0.77 -30.92
CA LYS A 232 -4.16 -0.48 -31.42
C LYS A 232 -3.17 -0.19 -30.29
N THR A 233 -3.55 0.73 -29.41
CA THR A 233 -2.75 1.08 -28.22
C THR A 233 -3.65 1.28 -27.03
N ILE A 234 -3.19 0.84 -25.86
CA ILE A 234 -3.83 1.11 -24.58
C ILE A 234 -2.75 1.56 -23.60
N LYS A 235 -3.04 2.61 -22.84
CA LYS A 235 -2.15 3.15 -21.81
C LYS A 235 -2.97 3.35 -20.55
N GLY A 236 -2.47 2.82 -19.43
CA GLY A 236 -3.07 3.02 -18.12
C GLY A 236 -2.18 3.92 -17.28
N ARG A 237 -2.78 4.66 -16.34
CA ARG A 237 -2.05 5.34 -15.27
C ARG A 237 -2.90 5.41 -14.01
N TYR A 238 -2.24 5.40 -12.87
CA TYR A 238 -2.90 5.58 -11.58
C TYR A 238 -2.92 7.06 -11.19
N HIS A 239 -4.04 7.53 -10.66
CA HIS A 239 -4.22 8.85 -10.05
C HIS A 239 -4.76 8.65 -8.63
N GLY A 240 -3.87 8.56 -7.65
CA GLY A 240 -4.25 8.07 -6.32
C GLY A 240 -4.84 6.67 -6.42
N SER A 241 -6.06 6.49 -5.89
CA SER A 241 -6.83 5.24 -6.01
C SER A 241 -7.65 5.09 -7.31
N SER A 242 -7.64 6.09 -8.19
CA SER A 242 -8.35 6.08 -9.47
C SER A 242 -7.49 5.56 -10.62
N VAL A 243 -8.11 4.85 -11.55
CA VAL A 243 -7.47 4.35 -12.78
C VAL A 243 -7.91 5.21 -13.96
N PHE A 244 -6.94 5.66 -14.76
CA PHE A 244 -7.16 6.40 -15.98
C PHE A 244 -6.64 5.57 -17.15
N VAL A 245 -7.42 5.46 -18.22
CA VAL A 245 -7.07 4.67 -19.40
C VAL A 245 -7.21 5.53 -20.66
N ASP A 246 -6.15 5.59 -21.45
CA ASP A 246 -6.17 6.16 -22.79
C ASP A 246 -6.11 5.00 -23.79
N VAL A 247 -7.11 4.87 -24.66
CA VAL A 247 -7.23 3.75 -25.60
C VAL A 247 -7.44 4.25 -27.02
N THR A 248 -6.77 3.60 -27.97
CA THR A 248 -6.98 3.79 -29.40
C THR A 248 -7.64 2.56 -29.96
N ILE A 249 -8.91 2.72 -30.35
CA ILE A 249 -9.72 1.64 -30.92
C ILE A 249 -9.70 1.73 -32.44
N VAL A 250 -9.80 0.57 -33.08
CA VAL A 250 -9.91 0.46 -34.53
C VAL A 250 -11.36 0.19 -34.90
N VAL A 251 -11.92 1.03 -35.75
CA VAL A 251 -13.33 0.97 -36.20
C VAL A 251 -13.40 0.88 -37.72
N LYS A 252 -14.58 0.56 -38.24
CA LYS A 252 -14.81 0.48 -39.69
C LYS A 252 -14.60 1.85 -40.36
N PRO A 253 -13.96 1.93 -41.53
CA PRO A 253 -13.62 3.21 -42.17
C PRO A 253 -14.80 3.91 -42.85
N ASP A 254 -15.90 3.19 -43.09
CA ASP A 254 -17.09 3.63 -43.82
C ASP A 254 -18.19 4.21 -42.91
N ILE A 255 -17.94 4.30 -41.60
CA ILE A 255 -18.87 4.91 -40.63
C ILE A 255 -18.73 6.42 -40.59
N THR A 256 -19.81 7.09 -40.21
CA THR A 256 -19.84 8.53 -39.94
C THR A 256 -19.10 8.89 -38.65
N LEU A 257 -18.73 10.17 -38.49
CA LEU A 257 -18.12 10.66 -37.26
C LEU A 257 -19.04 10.44 -36.04
N ASP A 258 -20.35 10.62 -36.22
CA ASP A 258 -21.34 10.43 -35.16
C ASP A 258 -21.39 8.95 -34.73
N GLU A 259 -21.41 8.01 -35.68
CA GLU A 259 -21.35 6.56 -35.37
C GLU A 259 -20.03 6.18 -34.68
N ALA A 260 -18.90 6.75 -35.09
CA ALA A 260 -17.62 6.54 -34.42
C ALA A 260 -17.64 7.09 -32.98
N HIS A 261 -18.27 8.24 -32.76
CA HIS A 261 -18.43 8.82 -31.42
C HIS A 261 -19.32 7.94 -30.54
N GLU A 262 -20.41 7.39 -31.08
CA GLU A 262 -21.26 6.43 -30.34
C GLU A 262 -20.50 5.16 -29.92
N ILE A 263 -19.58 4.66 -30.75
CA ILE A 263 -18.70 3.53 -30.35
C ILE A 263 -17.80 3.95 -29.19
N CYS A 264 -17.23 5.16 -29.25
CA CYS A 264 -16.40 5.69 -28.16
C CYS A 264 -17.17 5.79 -26.85
N ASP A 265 -18.39 6.35 -26.87
CA ASP A 265 -19.25 6.48 -25.68
C ASP A 265 -19.60 5.12 -25.07
N ARG A 266 -19.82 4.09 -25.90
CA ARG A 266 -20.04 2.71 -25.44
C ARG A 266 -18.81 2.15 -24.74
N VAL A 267 -17.62 2.37 -25.30
CA VAL A 267 -16.35 1.95 -24.68
C VAL A 267 -16.13 2.66 -23.35
N GLU A 268 -16.34 3.98 -23.30
CA GLU A 268 -16.23 4.78 -22.07
C GLU A 268 -17.17 4.26 -20.98
N THR A 269 -18.45 4.07 -21.32
CA THR A 269 -19.47 3.56 -20.39
C THR A 269 -19.10 2.17 -19.87
N TYR A 270 -18.73 1.24 -20.76
CA TYR A 270 -18.36 -0.12 -20.39
C TYR A 270 -17.15 -0.15 -19.45
N MET A 271 -16.13 0.64 -19.76
CA MET A 271 -14.91 0.72 -18.94
C MET A 271 -15.15 1.38 -17.59
N HIS A 272 -16.08 2.34 -17.51
CA HIS A 272 -16.54 2.89 -16.23
C HIS A 272 -17.21 1.83 -15.34
N GLU A 273 -18.02 0.94 -15.91
CA GLU A 273 -18.63 -0.18 -15.17
C GLU A 273 -17.59 -1.17 -14.63
N LYS A 274 -16.45 -1.30 -15.31
CA LYS A 274 -15.29 -2.10 -14.87
C LYS A 274 -14.40 -1.40 -13.84
N GLY A 275 -14.76 -0.19 -13.41
CA GLY A 275 -14.09 0.55 -12.34
C GLY A 275 -12.99 1.51 -12.80
N VAL A 276 -12.89 1.79 -14.11
CA VAL A 276 -12.01 2.84 -14.62
C VAL A 276 -12.64 4.20 -14.33
N SER A 277 -11.87 5.13 -13.76
CA SER A 277 -12.40 6.44 -13.32
C SER A 277 -12.48 7.47 -14.44
N SER A 278 -11.62 7.37 -15.45
CA SER A 278 -11.63 8.22 -16.64
C SER A 278 -11.03 7.46 -17.81
N VAL A 279 -11.71 7.53 -18.94
CA VAL A 279 -11.32 6.87 -20.18
C VAL A 279 -11.25 7.92 -21.26
N TYR A 280 -10.18 7.90 -22.06
CA TYR A 280 -10.09 8.69 -23.29
C TYR A 280 -10.02 7.71 -24.46
N VAL A 281 -11.02 7.77 -25.34
CA VAL A 281 -11.10 6.88 -26.51
C VAL A 281 -10.78 7.65 -27.78
N HIS A 282 -9.75 7.19 -28.51
CA HIS A 282 -9.41 7.69 -29.83
C HIS A 282 -9.80 6.67 -30.91
N PRO A 283 -10.77 6.96 -31.79
CA PRO A 283 -11.11 6.07 -32.89
C PRO A 283 -10.16 6.26 -34.08
N GLU A 284 -9.58 5.16 -34.57
CA GLU A 284 -8.84 5.11 -35.83
C GLU A 284 -9.57 4.22 -36.86
N PRO A 285 -9.63 4.62 -38.13
CA PRO A 285 -10.20 3.78 -39.19
C PRO A 285 -9.29 2.58 -39.49
N TYR A 286 -9.91 1.42 -39.72
CA TYR A 286 -9.18 0.22 -40.15
C TYR A 286 -8.52 0.44 -41.52
N HIS A 287 -7.19 0.45 -41.54
CA HIS A 287 -6.39 0.48 -42.77
C HIS A 287 -5.41 -0.70 -42.79
N PRO A 288 -5.59 -1.68 -43.70
CA PRO A 288 -4.76 -2.89 -43.74
C PRO A 288 -3.27 -2.61 -43.99
N GLU A 289 -2.92 -1.50 -44.67
CA GLU A 289 -1.53 -1.14 -44.98
C GLU A 289 -0.74 -0.51 -43.81
N LYS A 290 -1.41 -0.05 -42.74
CA LYS A 290 -0.74 0.57 -41.57
C LYS A 290 -0.50 -0.40 -40.42
N ALA A 291 -1.17 -1.55 -40.41
CA ALA A 291 -1.07 -2.55 -39.34
C ALA A 291 0.37 -3.10 -39.13
N GLU A 292 1.21 -3.06 -40.16
CA GLU A 292 2.58 -3.59 -40.11
C GLU A 292 3.62 -2.63 -39.51
N LYS A 293 3.31 -1.33 -39.40
CA LYS A 293 4.26 -0.28 -38.94
C LYS A 293 4.17 0.08 -37.46
N ASP A 294 3.05 -0.23 -36.81
CA ASP A 294 2.73 0.25 -35.46
C ASP A 294 2.91 -0.80 -34.34
N LEU A 295 3.54 -1.94 -34.64
CA LEU A 295 3.96 -2.89 -33.60
C LEU A 295 5.04 -2.24 -32.71
N PRO A 296 4.85 -2.22 -31.37
CA PRO A 296 5.87 -1.70 -30.47
C PRO A 296 7.16 -2.52 -30.60
N LYS A 297 8.29 -1.82 -30.72
CA LYS A 297 9.64 -2.42 -30.64
C LYS A 297 9.96 -2.83 -29.20
#